data_AF-A0A225V2H3-F1
#
_entry.id   AF-A0A225V2H3-F1
#
_cell.length_a   1.000
_cell.length_b   1.000
_cell.length_c   1.000
_cell.angle_alpha   90.00
_cell.angle_beta   90.00
_cell.angle_gamma   90.00
#
_symmetry.space_group_name_H-M   'P 1'
#
loop_
_entity.id
_entity.type
_entity.pdbx_description
1 polymer ?
#
loop_
_entity_poly.entity_id
_entity_poly.type
_entity_poly.pdbx_seq_one_letter_code
_entity_poly.pdbx_strand_id
1 'polypeptide(L)'
;LKASGYGRYIYDMINPIKSKFPNKVQIYTTKPDLDIYVHTKLVLIDDVYVSLGSANWNRRSMTSDSELNANVIDDETVDSPDGVTVLKLARDMRIRKFVEMTGLSYDKLNAMSFIDAADKFKLAAKDKSTILTDFSVEYSAYYLAFIGKFREQVDPQEVCSFSESGSIRDLE
;
A
#
# COMPACT_ATOMS: atom_id res chain seq x y z
N LEU A 1 -12.71 -10.96 -6.68
CA LEU A 1 -13.01 -10.04 -5.53
C LEU A 1 -14.33 -10.37 -4.81
N LYS A 2 -15.50 -10.43 -5.48
CA LYS A 2 -16.80 -10.70 -4.81
C LYS A 2 -16.95 -12.14 -4.27
N ALA A 3 -16.47 -13.15 -4.99
CA ALA A 3 -16.68 -14.55 -4.63
C ALA A 3 -15.80 -15.05 -3.46
N SER A 4 -14.70 -14.38 -3.14
CA SER A 4 -13.71 -14.81 -2.13
C SER A 4 -13.77 -14.02 -0.83
N GLY A 5 -14.69 -13.05 -0.67
CA GLY A 5 -14.79 -12.22 0.53
C GLY A 5 -13.76 -11.12 0.67
N TYR A 6 -12.77 -11.06 -0.22
CA TYR A 6 -11.69 -10.07 -0.18
C TYR A 6 -12.20 -8.62 -0.16
N GLY A 7 -13.36 -8.35 -0.80
CA GLY A 7 -14.00 -7.05 -0.71
C GLY A 7 -14.31 -6.64 0.74
N ARG A 8 -14.74 -7.56 1.60
CA ARG A 8 -14.99 -7.28 3.01
C ARG A 8 -13.71 -6.97 3.77
N TYR A 9 -12.64 -7.75 3.60
CA TYR A 9 -11.37 -7.49 4.30
C TYR A 9 -10.78 -6.14 3.94
N ILE A 10 -10.81 -5.80 2.66
CA ILE A 10 -10.33 -4.51 2.20
C ILE A 10 -11.21 -3.38 2.79
N TYR A 11 -12.54 -3.55 2.82
CA TYR A 11 -13.44 -2.60 3.48
C TYR A 11 -13.11 -2.44 4.97
N ASP A 12 -13.06 -3.53 5.72
CA ASP A 12 -12.82 -3.53 7.18
C ASP A 12 -11.43 -2.96 7.52
N MET A 13 -10.42 -3.19 6.67
CA MET A 13 -9.06 -2.67 6.85
C MET A 13 -8.97 -1.16 6.57
N ILE A 14 -9.57 -0.69 5.48
CA ILE A 14 -9.35 0.66 4.96
C ILE A 14 -10.38 1.66 5.47
N ASN A 15 -11.65 1.25 5.52
CA ASN A 15 -12.77 2.14 5.79
C ASN A 15 -12.62 2.87 7.14
N PRO A 16 -12.23 2.22 8.26
CA PRO A 16 -12.10 2.93 9.55
C PRO A 16 -11.10 4.10 9.49
N ILE A 17 -9.96 3.90 8.82
CA ILE A 17 -8.91 4.92 8.72
C ILE A 17 -9.31 6.02 7.74
N LYS A 18 -9.88 5.66 6.58
CA LYS A 18 -10.35 6.65 5.60
C LYS A 18 -11.51 7.49 6.16
N SER A 19 -12.47 6.89 6.86
CA SER A 19 -13.59 7.62 7.48
C SER A 19 -13.12 8.56 8.59
N LYS A 20 -12.13 8.17 9.39
CA LYS A 20 -11.62 8.99 10.49
C LYS A 20 -10.68 10.10 9.99
N PHE A 21 -9.97 9.87 8.89
CA PHE A 21 -8.95 10.79 8.37
C PHE A 21 -9.06 11.02 6.86
N PRO A 22 -10.22 11.50 6.36
CA PRO A 22 -10.49 11.62 4.93
C PRO A 22 -9.53 12.56 4.18
N ASN A 23 -8.93 13.53 4.90
CA ASN A 23 -7.97 14.48 4.34
C ASN A 23 -6.50 14.09 4.58
N LYS A 24 -6.22 13.02 5.35
CA LYS A 24 -4.85 12.58 5.66
C LYS A 24 -4.49 11.25 5.01
N VAL A 25 -5.47 10.38 4.75
CA VAL A 25 -5.25 9.06 4.15
C VAL A 25 -5.97 8.99 2.80
N GLN A 26 -5.16 8.86 1.75
CA GLN A 26 -5.60 8.77 0.37
C GLN A 26 -5.11 7.43 -0.18
N ILE A 27 -5.98 6.71 -0.88
CA ILE A 27 -5.65 5.40 -1.45
C ILE A 27 -6.15 5.39 -2.87
N TYR A 28 -5.26 5.00 -3.78
CA TYR A 28 -5.49 4.93 -5.21
C TYR A 28 -5.25 3.51 -5.70
N THR A 29 -5.87 3.16 -6.81
CA THR A 29 -5.65 1.90 -7.53
C THR A 29 -5.52 2.20 -9.02
N THR A 30 -5.12 1.20 -9.80
CA THR A 30 -5.14 1.29 -11.26
C THR A 30 -6.57 1.24 -11.81
N LYS A 31 -6.81 1.90 -12.94
CA LYS A 31 -8.10 1.85 -13.63
C LYS A 31 -8.39 0.41 -14.09
N PRO A 32 -9.58 -0.16 -13.81
CA PRO A 32 -9.87 -1.58 -14.06
C PRO A 32 -9.74 -2.01 -15.53
N ASP A 33 -10.00 -1.11 -16.48
CA ASP A 33 -9.94 -1.35 -17.92
C ASP A 33 -8.52 -1.47 -18.46
N LEU A 34 -7.50 -1.06 -17.70
CA LEU A 34 -6.09 -1.17 -18.09
C LEU A 34 -5.45 -2.51 -17.75
N ASP A 35 -6.13 -3.37 -16.98
CA ASP A 35 -5.62 -4.69 -16.53
C ASP A 35 -4.21 -4.66 -15.92
N ILE A 36 -3.89 -3.56 -15.22
CA ILE A 36 -2.58 -3.40 -14.56
C ILE A 36 -2.65 -4.02 -13.17
N TYR A 37 -1.89 -5.09 -12.98
CA TYR A 37 -1.73 -5.75 -11.69
C TYR A 37 -0.57 -5.18 -10.87
N VAL A 38 -0.89 -4.55 -9.73
CA VAL A 38 0.12 -4.01 -8.80
C VAL A 38 0.66 -5.13 -7.92
N HIS A 39 1.77 -5.74 -8.35
CA HIS A 39 2.45 -6.79 -7.59
C HIS A 39 3.54 -6.26 -6.65
N THR A 40 3.77 -4.96 -6.61
CA THR A 40 4.85 -4.32 -5.81
C THR A 40 4.59 -4.40 -4.31
N LYS A 41 5.66 -4.59 -3.52
CA LYS A 41 5.68 -4.43 -2.05
C LYS A 41 6.79 -3.44 -1.70
N LEU A 42 6.41 -2.18 -1.68
CA LEU A 42 7.31 -1.04 -1.47
C LEU A 42 6.72 -0.13 -0.41
N VAL A 43 7.55 0.28 0.54
CA VAL A 43 7.23 1.29 1.55
C VAL A 43 8.26 2.40 1.46
N LEU A 44 7.79 3.64 1.41
CA LEU A 44 8.57 4.86 1.46
C LEU A 44 8.05 5.71 2.63
N ILE A 45 8.95 6.16 3.51
CA ILE A 45 8.60 6.98 4.67
C ILE A 45 9.51 8.21 4.70
N ASP A 46 8.90 9.39 4.75
CA ASP A 46 9.51 10.71 4.97
C ASP A 46 10.68 11.10 4.03
N ASP A 47 10.78 10.50 2.84
CA ASP A 47 11.98 10.60 1.98
C ASP A 47 13.28 10.20 2.74
N VAL A 48 13.18 9.29 3.72
CA VAL A 48 14.30 8.79 4.54
C VAL A 48 14.41 7.27 4.48
N TYR A 49 13.29 6.55 4.51
CA TYR A 49 13.31 5.09 4.60
C TYR A 49 12.68 4.45 3.38
N VAL A 50 13.35 3.45 2.83
CA VAL A 50 12.82 2.58 1.77
C VAL A 50 12.83 1.15 2.24
N SER A 51 11.69 0.45 2.14
CA SER A 51 11.63 -1.01 2.26
C SER A 51 11.09 -1.59 0.96
N LEU A 52 11.87 -2.45 0.32
CA LEU A 52 11.49 -3.17 -0.88
C LEU A 52 11.68 -4.68 -0.65
N GLY A 53 10.69 -5.49 -0.99
CA GLY A 53 10.80 -6.93 -0.79
C GLY A 53 9.62 -7.74 -1.30
N SER A 54 9.44 -8.91 -0.70
CA SER A 54 8.36 -9.84 -1.03
C SER A 54 7.15 -9.71 -0.10
N ALA A 55 7.33 -9.19 1.12
CA ALA A 55 6.30 -9.15 2.15
C ALA A 55 5.11 -8.27 1.77
N ASN A 56 3.94 -8.88 1.55
CA ASN A 56 2.67 -8.18 1.37
C ASN A 56 2.27 -7.43 2.65
N TRP A 57 1.46 -6.38 2.51
CA TRP A 57 0.79 -5.79 3.67
C TRP A 57 -0.46 -6.59 4.05
N ASN A 58 -0.24 -7.79 4.57
CA ASN A 58 -1.27 -8.67 5.11
C ASN A 58 -0.69 -9.47 6.27
N ARG A 59 -1.54 -10.19 7.00
CA ARG A 59 -1.07 -10.96 8.15
C ARG A 59 -0.10 -12.08 7.73
N ARG A 60 -0.37 -12.77 6.63
CA ARG A 60 0.40 -13.93 6.17
C ARG A 60 1.88 -13.59 5.99
N SER A 61 2.19 -12.56 5.20
CA SER A 61 3.57 -12.09 4.98
C SER A 61 4.20 -11.48 6.23
N MET A 62 3.40 -10.93 7.15
CA MET A 62 3.92 -10.28 8.37
C MET A 62 4.12 -11.25 9.54
N THR A 63 3.72 -12.53 9.42
CA THR A 63 3.76 -13.49 10.55
C THR A 63 4.14 -14.92 10.19
N SER A 64 3.74 -15.43 9.02
CA SER A 64 3.84 -16.86 8.69
C SER A 64 4.79 -17.16 7.53
N ASP A 65 4.61 -16.45 6.41
CA ASP A 65 5.37 -16.75 5.20
C ASP A 65 6.84 -16.33 5.39
N SER A 66 7.73 -17.12 4.79
CA SER A 66 9.15 -16.73 4.71
C SER A 66 9.28 -15.61 3.70
N GLU A 67 9.54 -14.40 4.19
CA GLU A 67 9.67 -13.19 3.38
C GLU A 67 11.07 -12.59 3.50
N LEU A 68 11.45 -11.77 2.51
CA LEU A 68 12.69 -10.98 2.56
C LEU A 68 12.43 -9.56 2.06
N ASN A 69 12.86 -8.59 2.86
CA ASN A 69 12.86 -7.17 2.51
C ASN A 69 14.27 -6.59 2.70
N ALA A 70 14.67 -5.73 1.76
CA ALA A 70 15.81 -4.83 1.92
C ALA A 70 15.30 -3.49 2.48
N ASN A 71 15.80 -3.12 3.65
CA ASN A 71 15.50 -1.86 4.31
C ASN A 71 16.70 -0.93 4.14
N VAL A 72 16.48 0.20 3.46
CA VAL A 72 17.54 1.11 3.03
C VAL A 72 17.33 2.47 3.68
N ILE A 73 18.38 2.92 4.35
CA ILE A 73 18.60 4.30 4.80
C ILE A 73 19.93 4.69 4.17
N ASP A 74 19.89 5.67 3.28
CA ASP A 74 21.05 6.16 2.53
C ASP A 74 21.95 7.05 3.41
N ASP A 75 23.16 7.35 2.96
CA ASP A 75 24.05 8.33 3.58
C ASP A 75 24.14 9.64 2.77
N GLU A 76 23.66 9.66 1.53
CA GLU A 76 23.57 10.87 0.71
C GLU A 76 22.30 11.69 1.01
N THR A 77 22.49 12.98 1.27
CA THR A 77 21.40 13.92 1.58
C THR A 77 21.13 14.93 0.47
N VAL A 78 19.91 15.46 0.43
CA VAL A 78 19.48 16.53 -0.48
C VAL A 78 18.45 17.42 0.21
N ASP A 79 18.49 18.73 -0.07
CA ASP A 79 17.46 19.65 0.39
C ASP A 79 16.18 19.53 -0.45
N SER A 80 15.06 19.30 0.21
CA SER A 80 13.76 19.24 -0.44
C SER A 80 13.17 20.66 -0.63
N PRO A 81 12.24 20.84 -1.60
CA PRO A 81 11.43 22.06 -1.71
C PRO A 81 10.57 22.34 -0.46
N ASP A 82 10.42 21.38 0.44
CA ASP A 82 9.75 21.54 1.74
C ASP A 82 10.65 22.25 2.78
N GLY A 83 11.90 22.58 2.43
CA GLY A 83 12.84 23.27 3.31
C GLY A 83 13.47 22.35 4.37
N VAL A 84 13.45 21.04 4.15
CA VAL A 84 14.05 20.03 5.04
C VAL A 84 15.04 19.17 4.26
N THR A 85 16.14 18.79 4.90
CA THR A 85 17.10 17.85 4.34
C THR A 85 16.58 16.42 4.47
N VAL A 86 16.58 15.68 3.37
CA VAL A 86 16.10 14.29 3.28
C VAL A 86 17.14 13.41 2.59
N LEU A 87 16.87 12.11 2.46
CA LEU A 87 17.80 11.16 1.84
C LEU A 87 17.54 11.03 0.34
N LYS A 88 18.64 11.09 -0.43
CA LYS A 88 18.61 11.21 -1.88
C LYS A 88 17.94 10.00 -2.54
N LEU A 89 18.30 8.78 -2.14
CA LEU A 89 17.71 7.56 -2.70
C LEU A 89 16.20 7.47 -2.47
N ALA A 90 15.74 7.70 -1.23
CA ALA A 90 14.32 7.62 -0.90
C ALA A 90 13.50 8.68 -1.65
N ARG A 91 14.02 9.91 -1.72
CA ARG A 91 13.41 11.01 -2.47
C ARG A 91 13.34 10.72 -3.98
N ASP A 92 14.44 10.30 -4.60
CA ASP A 92 14.46 9.97 -6.05
C ASP A 92 13.48 8.83 -6.37
N MET A 93 13.43 7.80 -5.53
CA MET A 93 12.47 6.71 -5.69
C MET A 93 11.03 7.21 -5.63
N ARG A 94 10.68 8.05 -4.65
CA ARG A 94 9.35 8.68 -4.56
C ARG A 94 9.03 9.48 -5.83
N ILE A 95 9.94 10.32 -6.32
CA ILE A 95 9.71 11.13 -7.53
C ILE A 95 9.43 10.22 -8.72
N ARG A 96 10.24 9.18 -8.94
CA ARG A 96 10.04 8.24 -10.07
C ARG A 96 8.73 7.48 -9.98
N LYS A 97 8.30 7.08 -8.78
CA LYS A 97 6.96 6.50 -8.60
C LYS A 97 5.87 7.52 -8.89
N PHE A 98 6.04 8.78 -8.50
CA PHE A 98 5.07 9.83 -8.82
C PHE A 98 5.01 10.12 -10.32
N VAL A 99 6.13 10.04 -11.05
CA VAL A 99 6.18 10.15 -12.52
C VAL A 99 5.30 9.07 -13.15
N GLU A 100 5.49 7.80 -12.76
CA GLU A 100 4.71 6.67 -13.27
C GLU A 100 3.20 6.83 -13.00
N MET A 101 2.86 7.29 -11.80
CA MET A 101 1.46 7.37 -11.34
C MET A 101 0.71 8.59 -11.89
N THR A 102 1.41 9.71 -12.10
CA THR A 102 0.78 10.99 -12.48
C THR A 102 1.00 11.37 -13.94
N GLY A 103 1.98 10.78 -14.63
CA GLY A 103 2.39 11.14 -15.98
C GLY A 103 3.15 12.48 -16.08
N LEU A 104 3.41 13.16 -14.96
CA LEU A 104 4.20 14.39 -14.93
C LEU A 104 5.70 14.08 -15.06
N SER A 105 6.47 15.02 -15.61
CA SER A 105 7.93 14.87 -15.72
C SER A 105 8.61 14.87 -14.35
N TYR A 106 9.79 14.24 -14.31
CA TYR A 106 10.63 14.20 -13.11
C TYR A 106 10.93 15.61 -12.58
N ASP A 107 11.40 16.51 -13.45
CA ASP A 107 11.77 17.88 -13.04
C ASP A 107 10.60 18.65 -12.43
N LYS A 108 9.40 18.49 -13.02
CA LYS A 108 8.18 19.13 -12.52
C LYS A 108 7.81 18.63 -11.12
N LEU A 109 7.92 17.32 -10.88
CA LEU A 109 7.63 16.71 -9.57
C LEU A 109 8.74 16.95 -8.55
N ASN A 110 9.99 17.05 -8.98
CA ASN A 110 11.14 17.31 -8.11
C ASN A 110 11.13 18.74 -7.57
N ALA A 111 10.61 19.70 -8.35
CA ALA A 111 10.48 21.10 -7.96
C ALA A 111 9.29 21.38 -7.00
N MET A 112 8.41 20.41 -6.75
CA MET A 112 7.25 20.57 -5.88
C MET A 112 7.56 20.20 -4.43
N SER A 113 6.88 20.86 -3.49
CA SER A 113 6.72 20.36 -2.12
C SER A 113 6.09 18.97 -2.14
N PHE A 114 6.29 18.17 -1.09
CA PHE A 114 5.69 16.84 -0.99
C PHE A 114 4.16 16.91 -1.15
N ILE A 115 3.50 17.85 -0.47
CA ILE A 115 2.04 18.00 -0.51
C ILE A 115 1.57 18.40 -1.92
N ASP A 116 2.24 19.35 -2.59
CA ASP A 116 1.88 19.75 -3.94
C ASP A 116 2.02 18.60 -4.95
N ALA A 117 3.07 17.79 -4.79
CA ALA A 117 3.31 16.61 -5.62
C ALA A 117 2.28 15.51 -5.33
N ALA A 118 1.94 15.26 -4.06
CA ALA A 118 0.95 14.28 -3.65
C ALA A 118 -0.46 14.65 -4.15
N ASP A 119 -0.81 15.94 -4.11
CA ASP A 119 -2.08 16.44 -4.63
C ASP A 119 -2.25 16.23 -6.14
N LYS A 120 -1.17 15.97 -6.89
CA LYS A 120 -1.28 15.57 -8.31
C LYS A 120 -1.92 14.20 -8.50
N PHE A 121 -1.92 13.33 -7.48
CA PHE A 121 -2.64 12.05 -7.55
C PHE A 121 -4.15 12.26 -7.66
N LYS A 122 -4.71 13.27 -6.98
CA LYS A 122 -6.14 13.63 -7.09
C LYS A 122 -6.52 14.05 -8.51
N LEU A 123 -5.61 14.76 -9.19
CA LEU A 123 -5.80 15.17 -10.59
C LEU A 123 -5.63 13.97 -11.52
N ALA A 124 -4.56 13.18 -11.33
CA ALA A 124 -4.30 11.99 -12.10
C ALA A 124 -5.47 11.00 -12.04
N ALA A 125 -6.03 10.74 -10.85
CA ALA A 125 -7.14 9.81 -10.66
C ALA A 125 -8.41 10.16 -11.47
N LYS A 126 -8.60 11.45 -11.80
CA LYS A 126 -9.74 11.95 -12.61
C LYS A 126 -9.41 12.04 -14.10
N ASP A 127 -8.13 12.07 -14.44
CA ASP A 127 -7.65 12.16 -15.82
C ASP A 127 -7.68 10.78 -16.48
N LYS A 128 -8.36 10.67 -17.62
CA LYS A 128 -8.49 9.42 -18.38
C LYS A 128 -7.17 8.94 -18.98
N SER A 129 -6.19 9.82 -19.16
CA SER A 129 -4.90 9.49 -19.77
C SER A 129 -3.90 8.83 -18.81
N THR A 130 -4.14 8.90 -17.49
CA THR A 130 -3.25 8.31 -16.48
C THR A 130 -3.71 6.90 -16.09
N ILE A 131 -2.93 6.20 -15.27
CA ILE A 131 -3.26 4.85 -14.80
C ILE A 131 -4.15 4.82 -13.55
N LEU A 132 -4.29 5.92 -12.81
CA LEU A 132 -4.89 5.92 -11.47
C LEU A 132 -6.41 6.12 -11.45
N THR A 133 -7.05 5.62 -10.40
CA THR A 133 -8.39 5.98 -9.94
C THR A 133 -8.46 5.92 -8.41
N ASP A 134 -9.44 6.59 -7.81
CA ASP A 134 -9.66 6.54 -6.37
C ASP A 134 -10.01 5.12 -5.93
N PHE A 135 -9.28 4.59 -4.94
CA PHE A 135 -9.62 3.30 -4.37
C PHE A 135 -10.65 3.49 -3.25
N SER A 136 -11.89 3.10 -3.53
CA SER A 136 -12.94 2.99 -2.54
C SER A 136 -13.58 1.61 -2.62
N VAL A 137 -13.85 1.03 -1.46
CA VAL A 137 -14.69 -0.15 -1.35
C VAL A 137 -15.96 0.31 -0.66
N GLU A 138 -17.08 0.19 -1.35
CA GLU A 138 -18.37 0.50 -0.77
C GLU A 138 -18.84 -0.66 0.12
N TYR A 139 -19.60 -0.31 1.16
CA TYR A 139 -20.29 -1.30 1.95
C TYR A 139 -21.21 -2.14 1.06
N SER A 140 -21.27 -3.44 1.31
CA SER A 140 -22.22 -4.31 0.63
C SER A 140 -22.94 -5.19 1.63
N ALA A 141 -24.26 -5.34 1.47
CA ALA A 141 -25.09 -6.14 2.38
C ALA A 141 -24.63 -7.61 2.46
N TYR A 142 -23.97 -8.15 1.42
CA TYR A 142 -23.40 -9.50 1.47
C TYR A 142 -22.27 -9.65 2.49
N TYR A 143 -21.65 -8.56 2.96
CA TYR A 143 -20.64 -8.62 4.02
C TYR A 143 -21.20 -9.20 5.32
N LEU A 144 -22.50 -8.98 5.60
CA LEU A 144 -23.21 -9.58 6.74
C LEU A 144 -23.39 -11.10 6.59
N ALA A 145 -23.55 -11.56 5.34
CA ALA A 145 -23.70 -12.98 5.01
C ALA A 145 -22.34 -13.69 4.84
N PHE A 146 -21.23 -12.95 4.87
CA PHE A 146 -19.88 -13.53 4.85
C PHE A 146 -19.55 -14.06 6.25
N ILE A 147 -19.84 -15.34 6.48
CA ILE A 147 -19.68 -16.01 7.78
C ILE A 147 -18.19 -16.30 8.04
N GLY A 148 -17.73 -16.22 9.29
CA GLY A 148 -16.33 -16.48 9.70
C GLY A 148 -15.71 -17.77 9.14
N LYS A 149 -16.51 -18.83 8.93
CA LYS A 149 -16.08 -20.08 8.29
C LYS A 149 -15.49 -19.91 6.88
N PHE A 150 -15.97 -18.95 6.09
CA PHE A 150 -15.41 -18.68 4.76
C PHE A 150 -14.05 -17.98 4.86
N ARG A 151 -13.78 -17.22 5.93
CA ARG A 151 -12.44 -16.68 6.22
C ARG A 151 -11.46 -17.81 6.42
N GLU A 152 -11.75 -18.71 7.35
CA GLU A 152 -10.87 -19.84 7.68
C GLU A 152 -10.53 -20.68 6.45
N GLN A 153 -11.47 -20.85 5.52
CA GLN A 153 -11.22 -21.63 4.31
C GLN A 153 -10.32 -20.93 3.28
N VAL A 154 -10.42 -19.60 3.15
CA VAL A 154 -9.73 -18.83 2.10
C VAL A 154 -8.41 -18.22 2.60
N ASP A 155 -8.39 -17.78 3.85
CA ASP A 155 -7.23 -17.19 4.54
C ASP A 155 -7.25 -17.60 6.03
N PRO A 156 -6.87 -18.85 6.35
CA PRO A 156 -6.86 -19.34 7.72
C PRO A 156 -5.89 -18.56 8.60
N GLN A 157 -6.25 -18.42 9.86
CA GLN A 157 -5.42 -17.77 10.86
C GLN A 157 -4.39 -18.79 11.37
N GLU A 158 -3.16 -18.68 10.91
CA GLU A 158 -2.09 -19.53 11.43
C GLU A 158 -1.52 -18.95 12.72
N VAL A 159 -1.35 -19.77 13.74
CA VAL A 159 -0.71 -19.39 15.01
C VAL A 159 0.45 -20.34 15.29
N CYS A 160 1.49 -19.84 15.94
CA CYS A 160 2.57 -20.69 16.44
C CYS A 160 2.31 -20.97 17.92
N SER A 161 2.13 -22.24 18.27
CA SER A 161 2.14 -22.70 19.65
C SER A 161 3.51 -23.27 20.01
N PHE A 162 3.89 -23.17 21.28
CA PHE A 162 5.14 -23.73 21.79
C PHE A 162 4.83 -24.95 22.63
N SER A 163 5.46 -26.08 22.30
CA SER A 163 5.42 -27.33 23.05
C SER A 163 6.83 -27.70 23.54
N GLU A 164 6.94 -28.68 24.45
CA GLU A 164 8.24 -29.23 24.87
C GLU A 164 9.06 -29.80 23.69
N SER A 165 8.39 -30.20 22.60
CA SER A 165 9.01 -30.68 21.35
C SER A 165 9.38 -29.59 20.34
N GLY A 166 9.13 -28.31 20.63
CA GLY A 166 9.39 -27.18 19.75
C GLY A 166 8.13 -26.43 19.30
N SER A 167 8.28 -25.55 18.31
CA SER A 167 7.18 -24.76 17.75
C SER A 167 6.33 -25.59 16.79
N ILE A 168 5.01 -25.55 16.95
CA ILE A 168 4.03 -26.20 16.08
C ILE A 168 3.21 -25.12 15.37
N ARG A 169 3.00 -25.30 14.06
CA ARG A 169 2.10 -24.47 13.26
C ARG A 169 0.68 -24.98 13.44
N ASP A 170 -0.16 -24.17 14.06
CA ASP A 170 -1.57 -24.45 14.33
C ASP A 170 -2.48 -23.50 13.53
N LEU A 171 -3.75 -23.87 13.43
CA LEU A 171 -4.80 -23.03 12.85
C LEU A 171 -5.77 -22.61 13.95
N GLU A 172 -6.13 -21.33 13.96
CA GLU A 172 -7.15 -20.73 14.84
C GLU A 172 -8.46 -20.49 14.09
#